data_AF-A0A924Q1N9-F1
#
_entry.id   AF-A0A924Q1N9-F1
#
_cell.length_a   1.000
_cell.length_b   1.000
_cell.length_c   1.000
_cell.angle_alpha   90.00
_cell.angle_beta   90.00
_cell.angle_gamma   90.00
#
_symmetry.space_group_name_H-M   'P 1'
#
loop_
_entity.id
_entity.type
_entity.pdbx_description
1 polymer ?
#
loop_
_entity_poly.entity_id
_entity_poly.type
_entity_poly.pdbx_seq_one_letter_code
_entity_poly.pdbx_strand_id
1 'polypeptide(L)'
;MDTEAFHIAIGDDALRDLHDRLTRVRWPRSLAGTGWTEGTDAAFMERLVAHWRDHFDWRAQEARLNTLPQFMATVDDQPIHFVHQRGTGPDPFPLVLTHGWPGSFV
;
A
#
# COMPACT_ATOMS: atom_id res chain seq x y z
N MET A 1 22.90 15.03 -5.12
CA MET A 1 21.67 14.31 -5.48
C MET A 1 20.55 15.10 -4.84
N ASP A 2 19.79 15.80 -5.67
CA ASP A 2 18.71 16.64 -5.18
C ASP A 2 17.52 15.75 -4.84
N THR A 3 16.86 16.07 -3.73
CA THR A 3 15.70 15.35 -3.22
C THR A 3 14.51 16.29 -3.21
N GLU A 4 13.36 15.82 -3.65
CA GLU A 4 12.10 16.57 -3.64
C GLU A 4 11.16 15.98 -2.59
N ALA A 5 10.41 16.84 -1.90
CA ALA A 5 9.38 16.39 -0.97
C ALA A 5 8.29 15.64 -1.74
N PHE A 6 7.86 14.50 -1.21
CA PHE A 6 6.82 13.68 -1.80
C PHE A 6 5.59 13.65 -0.90
N HIS A 7 4.42 13.73 -1.52
CA HIS A 7 3.14 13.64 -0.85
C HIS A 7 2.24 12.70 -1.65
N ILE A 8 1.70 11.68 -0.99
CA ILE A 8 0.76 10.75 -1.63
C ILE A 8 -0.55 11.50 -1.84
N ALA A 9 -0.97 11.63 -3.09
CA ALA A 9 -2.21 12.31 -3.47
C ALA A 9 -2.90 11.52 -4.58
N ILE A 10 -3.63 10.47 -4.21
CA ILE A 10 -4.35 9.63 -5.17
C ILE A 10 -5.66 10.33 -5.57
N GLY A 11 -5.91 10.45 -6.88
CA GLY A 11 -7.12 11.07 -7.39
C GLY A 11 -8.40 10.31 -7.04
N ASP A 12 -9.51 11.04 -6.84
CA ASP A 12 -10.84 10.44 -6.58
C ASP A 12 -11.33 9.56 -7.75
N ASP A 13 -10.84 9.80 -8.97
CA ASP A 13 -11.09 8.96 -10.14
C ASP A 13 -10.49 7.56 -9.98
N ALA A 14 -9.26 7.44 -9.47
CA ALA A 14 -8.65 6.14 -9.20
C ALA A 14 -9.39 5.37 -8.09
N LEU A 15 -9.84 6.07 -7.05
CA LEU A 15 -10.63 5.44 -5.98
C LEU A 15 -12.01 4.99 -6.45
N ARG A 16 -12.67 5.79 -7.31
CA ARG A 16 -13.93 5.39 -7.95
C ARG A 16 -13.74 4.18 -8.87
N ASP A 17 -12.71 4.18 -9.71
CA ASP A 17 -12.41 3.03 -10.58
C ASP A 17 -12.15 1.75 -9.75
N LEU A 18 -11.39 1.84 -8.66
CA LEU A 18 -11.20 0.73 -7.73
C LEU A 18 -12.54 0.22 -7.18
N HIS A 19 -13.38 1.11 -6.65
CA HIS A 19 -14.68 0.75 -6.10
C HIS A 19 -15.60 0.09 -7.16
N ASP A 20 -15.62 0.64 -8.38
CA ASP A 20 -16.38 0.09 -9.51
C ASP A 20 -15.89 -1.30 -9.94
N ARG A 21 -14.62 -1.63 -9.73
CA ARG A 21 -14.09 -2.99 -9.96
C ARG A 21 -14.47 -3.94 -8.84
N LEU A 22 -14.39 -3.49 -7.58
CA LEU A 22 -14.79 -4.28 -6.41
C LEU A 22 -16.29 -4.61 -6.40
N THR A 23 -17.15 -3.76 -6.98
CA THR A 23 -18.60 -4.04 -7.13
C THR A 23 -18.90 -5.05 -8.24
N ARG A 24 -18.03 -5.18 -9.24
CA ARG A 24 -18.25 -6.02 -10.44
C ARG A 24 -17.45 -7.32 -10.41
N VAL A 25 -17.04 -7.78 -9.24
CA VAL A 25 -16.28 -9.02 -9.10
C VAL A 25 -17.09 -10.21 -9.61
N ARG A 26 -16.51 -10.96 -10.55
CA ARG A 26 -17.03 -12.25 -11.00
C ARG A 26 -16.35 -13.36 -10.21
N TRP A 27 -17.03 -13.88 -9.21
CA TRP A 27 -16.51 -14.91 -8.33
C TRP A 27 -16.29 -16.25 -9.05
N PRO A 28 -15.12 -16.89 -8.87
CA PRO A 28 -14.92 -18.25 -9.35
C PRO A 28 -15.77 -19.24 -8.54
N ARG A 29 -16.08 -20.40 -9.12
CA ARG A 29 -16.65 -21.50 -8.34
C ARG A 29 -15.57 -22.07 -7.42
N SER A 30 -15.89 -22.22 -6.15
CA SER A 30 -15.04 -22.88 -5.17
C SER A 30 -15.49 -24.33 -4.94
N LEU A 31 -14.54 -25.22 -4.66
CA LEU A 31 -14.83 -26.57 -4.21
C LEU A 31 -15.17 -26.52 -2.72
N ALA A 32 -16.30 -27.11 -2.33
CA ALA A 32 -16.70 -27.13 -0.93
C ALA A 32 -15.68 -27.94 -0.10
N GLY A 33 -15.29 -27.42 1.06
CA GLY A 33 -14.48 -28.15 2.05
C GLY A 33 -12.96 -28.11 1.85
N THR A 34 -12.42 -27.39 0.86
CA THR A 34 -10.96 -27.26 0.66
C THR A 34 -10.33 -26.18 1.54
N GLY A 35 -11.10 -25.18 1.99
CA GLY A 35 -10.57 -24.07 2.79
C GLY A 35 -9.37 -23.41 2.11
N TRP A 36 -8.21 -23.39 2.79
CA TRP A 36 -6.98 -22.77 2.32
C TRP A 36 -5.99 -23.71 1.60
N THR A 37 -6.32 -25.00 1.43
CA THR A 37 -5.33 -25.99 0.93
C THR A 37 -4.93 -25.75 -0.52
N GLU A 38 -5.80 -25.15 -1.31
CA GLU A 38 -5.61 -24.89 -2.75
C GLU A 38 -5.44 -23.39 -3.07
N GLY A 39 -5.00 -22.61 -2.08
CA GLY A 39 -4.88 -21.16 -2.18
C GLY A 39 -5.91 -20.43 -1.31
N THR A 40 -6.22 -19.19 -1.67
CA THR A 40 -7.09 -18.35 -0.81
C THR A 40 -8.50 -18.92 -0.71
N ASP A 41 -8.97 -19.08 0.52
CA ASP A 41 -10.34 -19.49 0.80
C ASP A 41 -11.34 -18.48 0.21
N ALA A 42 -12.32 -18.98 -0.55
CA ALA A 42 -13.28 -18.14 -1.27
C ALA A 42 -14.15 -17.31 -0.32
N ALA A 43 -14.62 -17.90 0.78
CA ALA A 43 -15.44 -17.20 1.75
C ALA A 43 -14.65 -16.08 2.45
N PHE A 44 -13.37 -16.30 2.76
CA PHE A 44 -12.48 -15.26 3.24
C PHE A 44 -12.31 -14.13 2.22
N MET A 45 -12.03 -14.46 0.95
CA MET A 45 -11.83 -13.44 -0.09
C MET A 45 -13.09 -12.58 -0.31
N GLU A 46 -14.27 -13.20 -0.32
CA GLU A 46 -15.55 -12.47 -0.41
C GLU A 46 -15.73 -11.48 0.74
N ARG A 47 -15.41 -11.89 1.97
CA ARG A 47 -15.46 -10.99 3.14
C ARG A 47 -14.43 -9.87 3.07
N LEU A 48 -13.21 -10.18 2.62
CA LEU A 48 -12.13 -9.19 2.48
C LEU A 48 -12.49 -8.13 1.43
N VAL A 49 -12.98 -8.55 0.26
CA VAL A 49 -13.44 -7.66 -0.81
C VAL A 49 -14.63 -6.82 -0.34
N ALA A 50 -15.59 -7.42 0.38
CA ALA A 50 -16.71 -6.67 0.96
C ALA A 50 -16.22 -5.58 1.93
N HIS A 51 -15.30 -5.91 2.84
CA HIS A 51 -14.71 -4.91 3.74
C HIS A 51 -13.96 -3.82 2.98
N TRP A 52 -13.18 -4.18 1.96
CA TRP A 52 -12.44 -3.22 1.15
C TRP A 52 -13.39 -2.24 0.45
N ARG A 53 -14.48 -2.75 -0.13
CA ARG A 53 -15.47 -1.92 -0.81
C ARG A 53 -16.23 -1.01 0.15
N ASP A 54 -16.71 -1.56 1.27
CA ASP A 54 -17.76 -0.93 2.07
C ASP A 54 -17.23 -0.20 3.32
N HIS A 55 -16.00 -0.49 3.76
CA HIS A 55 -15.49 -0.03 5.05
C HIS A 55 -14.06 0.50 5.04
N PHE A 56 -13.22 0.11 4.07
CA PHE A 56 -11.84 0.56 4.04
C PHE A 56 -11.73 2.02 3.58
N ASP A 57 -11.23 2.87 4.46
CA ASP A 57 -11.02 4.29 4.18
C ASP A 57 -9.58 4.54 3.69
N TRP A 58 -9.42 4.68 2.38
CA TRP A 58 -8.13 5.06 1.78
C TRP A 58 -7.66 6.44 2.24
N ARG A 59 -8.56 7.42 2.40
CA ARG A 59 -8.17 8.80 2.76
C ARG A 59 -7.59 8.85 4.17
N ALA A 60 -8.10 8.03 5.09
CA ALA A 60 -7.50 7.86 6.41
C ALA A 60 -6.09 7.25 6.31
N GLN A 61 -5.87 6.23 5.47
CA GLN A 61 -4.54 5.64 5.29
C GLN A 61 -3.56 6.59 4.60
N GLU A 62 -3.99 7.30 3.57
CA GLU A 62 -3.21 8.31 2.86
C GLU A 62 -2.76 9.42 3.81
N ALA A 63 -3.67 9.96 4.62
CA ALA A 63 -3.34 10.95 5.64
C ALA A 63 -2.33 10.41 6.66
N ARG A 64 -2.51 9.16 7.13
CA ARG A 64 -1.56 8.50 8.05
C ARG A 64 -0.18 8.36 7.43
N LEU A 65 -0.08 7.88 6.18
CA LEU A 65 1.19 7.70 5.49
C LEU A 65 1.91 9.04 5.27
N ASN A 66 1.16 10.09 4.92
CA ASN A 66 1.68 11.43 4.73
C ASN A 66 2.12 12.14 6.02
N THR A 67 1.94 11.52 7.20
CA THR A 67 2.60 11.98 8.44
C THR A 67 4.10 11.69 8.44
N LEU A 68 4.55 10.75 7.60
CA LEU A 68 5.96 10.42 7.43
C LEU A 68 6.64 11.39 6.46
N PRO A 69 7.87 11.84 6.75
CA PRO A 69 8.66 12.66 5.84
C PRO A 69 9.12 11.81 4.64
N GLN A 70 8.43 11.97 3.51
CA GLN A 70 8.65 11.22 2.28
C GLN A 70 9.34 12.10 1.22
N PHE A 71 10.18 11.47 0.41
CA PHE A 71 10.96 12.14 -0.63
C PHE A 71 11.09 11.29 -1.89
N MET A 72 11.34 11.96 -3.00
CA MET A 72 11.76 11.37 -4.27
C MET A 72 13.15 11.88 -4.64
N ALA A 73 13.93 11.03 -5.28
CA ALA A 73 15.19 11.44 -5.89
C ALA A 73 15.56 10.53 -7.06
N THR A 74 16.43 11.00 -7.95
CA THR A 74 16.90 10.22 -9.11
C THR A 74 18.26 9.62 -8.83
N VAL A 75 18.39 8.29 -8.96
CA VAL A 75 19.64 7.53 -8.85
C VAL A 75 19.79 6.70 -10.10
N ASP A 76 20.89 6.83 -10.83
CA ASP A 76 21.15 6.07 -12.07
C ASP A 76 19.95 6.09 -13.04
N ASP A 77 19.41 7.29 -13.28
CA ASP A 77 18.21 7.56 -14.10
C ASP A 77 16.89 6.91 -13.61
N GLN A 78 16.88 6.33 -12.41
CA GLN A 78 15.69 5.74 -11.80
C GLN A 78 15.13 6.65 -10.70
N PRO A 79 13.82 6.97 -10.72
CA PRO A 79 13.16 7.62 -9.59
C PRO A 79 13.03 6.64 -8.41
N ILE A 80 13.52 7.06 -7.24
CA ILE A 80 13.49 6.32 -5.98
C ILE A 80 12.66 7.09 -4.96
N HIS A 81 11.60 6.45 -4.45
CA HIS A 81 10.84 6.90 -3.29
C HIS A 81 11.47 6.39 -2.00
N PHE A 82 11.51 7.22 -0.97
CA PHE A 82 11.92 6.81 0.37
C PHE A 82 11.29 7.67 1.47
N VAL A 83 11.21 7.09 2.68
CA VAL A 83 10.94 7.82 3.93
C VAL A 83 12.27 8.13 4.59
N HIS A 84 12.49 9.37 5.01
CA HIS A 84 13.69 9.76 5.76
C HIS A 84 13.32 10.44 7.08
N GLN A 85 13.32 9.65 8.14
CA GLN A 85 13.22 10.13 9.51
C GLN A 85 14.62 10.49 10.03
N ARG A 86 14.83 11.76 10.38
CA ARG A 86 16.11 12.18 10.97
C ARG A 86 16.29 11.55 12.35
N GLY A 87 17.45 10.95 12.58
CA GLY A 87 17.81 10.43 13.89
C GLY A 87 17.92 11.53 14.95
N THR A 88 17.73 11.15 16.21
CA THR A 88 17.81 12.04 17.37
C THR A 88 19.07 11.76 18.18
N GLY A 89 19.70 12.80 18.72
CA GLY A 89 20.89 12.68 19.57
C GLY A 89 22.14 13.32 18.95
N PRO A 90 23.28 13.26 19.65
CA PRO A 90 24.50 13.96 19.24
C PRO A 90 25.22 13.31 18.04
N ASP A 91 25.06 12.00 17.84
CA ASP A 91 25.66 11.25 16.72
C ASP A 91 24.74 10.07 16.31
N PRO A 92 23.62 10.34 15.62
CA PRO A 92 22.68 9.29 15.25
C PRO A 92 23.26 8.38 14.16
N PHE A 93 23.27 7.08 14.42
CA PHE A 93 23.74 6.08 13.45
C PHE A 93 22.81 5.99 12.23
N PRO A 94 23.31 6.17 10.99
CA PRO A 94 22.49 6.03 9.79
C PRO A 94 22.04 4.58 9.57
N LEU A 95 20.73 4.37 9.39
CA LEU A 95 20.15 3.07 9.07
C LEU A 95 19.39 3.14 7.76
N VAL A 96 19.57 2.11 6.93
CA VAL A 96 18.76 1.88 5.73
C VAL A 96 17.94 0.62 5.96
N LEU A 97 16.61 0.76 5.91
CA LEU A 97 15.67 -0.34 6.03
C LEU A 97 15.03 -0.59 4.68
N THR A 98 15.17 -1.81 4.17
CA THR A 98 14.62 -2.23 2.88
C THR A 98 13.54 -3.27 3.09
N HIS A 99 12.38 -3.05 2.46
CA HIS A 99 11.34 -4.07 2.38
C HIS A 99 11.68 -5.12 1.30
N GLY A 100 10.97 -6.25 1.34
CA GLY A 100 11.04 -7.29 0.32
C GLY A 100 9.67 -7.55 -0.31
N TRP A 101 9.53 -8.67 -1.00
CA TRP A 101 8.25 -9.09 -1.60
C TRP A 101 7.46 -9.98 -0.62
N PRO A 102 6.12 -9.85 -0.49
CA PRO A 102 5.19 -8.94 -1.18
C PRO A 102 4.93 -7.61 -0.40
N GLY A 103 5.90 -7.17 0.38
CA GLY A 103 5.78 -5.98 1.23
C GLY A 103 6.01 -4.67 0.49
N SER A 104 5.96 -3.58 1.26
CA SER A 104 6.29 -2.22 0.82
C SER A 104 7.02 -1.49 1.96
N PHE A 105 7.30 -0.19 1.81
CA PHE A 105 7.86 0.61 2.90
C PHE A 105 6.88 0.80 4.09
N VAL A 106 5.60 0.42 3.91
CA VAL A 106 4.51 0.51 4.89
C VAL A 106 4.55 -0.62 5.90
#